data_AF-A0A1H3N6I0-F1
#
_entry.id   AF-A0A1H3N6I0-F1
#
_cell.length_a   1.000
_cell.length_b   1.000
_cell.length_c   1.000
_cell.angle_alpha   90.00
_cell.angle_beta   90.00
_cell.angle_gamma   90.00
#
_symmetry.space_group_name_H-M   'P 1'
#
loop_
_entity.id
_entity.type
_entity.pdbx_description
1 polymer ?
#
loop_
_entity_poly.entity_id
_entity_poly.type
_entity_poly.pdbx_seq_one_letter_code
_entity_poly.pdbx_strand_id
1 'polypeptide(L)'
;MDTIAIFCAIDDFCQEFESWWEQRLLESSLKPRQRRGELCLSEVMAIVVGFHLPGCRTKDYYLNQVLRNERPYFPGLVSYNRFVELLQGNAGAVR
;
A
#
# COMPACT_ATOMS: atom_id res chain seq x y z
N MET A 1 -8.29 14.42 -11.88
CA MET A 1 -7.21 13.44 -11.67
C MET A 1 -7.77 12.11 -12.13
N ASP A 2 -7.11 11.45 -13.08
CA ASP A 2 -7.52 10.10 -13.50
C ASP A 2 -6.96 9.10 -12.48
N THR A 3 -7.83 8.59 -11.62
CA THR A 3 -7.45 7.68 -10.55
C THR A 3 -6.76 6.43 -11.10
N ILE A 4 -7.21 5.92 -12.26
CA ILE A 4 -6.62 4.73 -12.89
C ILE A 4 -5.19 5.01 -13.33
N ALA A 5 -4.93 6.18 -13.93
CA ALA A 5 -3.58 6.56 -14.34
C ALA A 5 -2.61 6.65 -13.15
N ILE A 6 -3.07 7.14 -12.00
CA ILE A 6 -2.28 7.18 -10.76
C ILE A 6 -2.00 5.75 -10.27
N PHE A 7 -3.01 4.88 -10.27
CA PHE A 7 -2.84 3.48 -9.90
C PHE A 7 -1.80 2.77 -10.77
N CYS A 8 -1.89 2.91 -12.10
CA CYS A 8 -0.92 2.33 -13.02
C CYS A 8 0.50 2.87 -12.76
N ALA A 9 0.65 4.19 -12.60
CA ALA A 9 1.96 4.77 -12.31
C ALA A 9 2.56 4.29 -10.98
N ILE A 10 1.73 4.07 -9.96
CA ILE A 10 2.17 3.51 -8.68
C ILE A 10 2.57 2.04 -8.84
N ASP A 11 1.82 1.26 -9.61
CA ASP A 11 2.15 -0.15 -9.84
C ASP A 11 3.47 -0.30 -10.59
N ASP A 12 3.66 0.44 -11.68
CA ASP A 12 4.91 0.48 -12.45
C ASP A 12 6.10 0.88 -11.55
N PHE A 13 5.91 1.92 -10.72
CA PHE A 13 6.93 2.33 -9.74
C PHE A 13 7.26 1.23 -8.73
N CYS A 14 6.25 0.56 -8.17
CA CYS A 14 6.45 -0.48 -7.17
C CYS A 14 7.17 -1.71 -7.75
N GLN A 15 6.89 -2.08 -9.01
CA GLN A 15 7.59 -3.19 -9.68
C GLN A 15 9.11 -2.95 -9.77
N GLU A 16 9.51 -1.72 -10.13
CA GLU A 16 10.93 -1.34 -10.18
C GLU A 16 11.52 -1.19 -8.77
N PHE A 17 10.79 -0.53 -7.88
CA PHE A 17 11.26 -0.21 -6.53
C PHE A 17 11.45 -1.46 -5.67
N GLU A 18 10.50 -2.40 -5.67
CA GLU A 18 10.60 -3.64 -4.89
C GLU A 18 11.83 -4.45 -5.31
N SER A 19 12.05 -4.59 -6.61
CA SER A 19 13.20 -5.31 -7.16
C SER A 19 14.54 -4.71 -6.67
N TRP A 20 14.66 -3.38 -6.75
CA TRP A 20 15.84 -2.66 -6.27
C TRP A 20 16.01 -2.76 -4.75
N TRP A 21 14.92 -2.62 -4.00
CA TRP A 21 14.90 -2.65 -2.54
C TRP A 21 15.28 -4.03 -1.99
N GLU A 22 14.78 -5.11 -2.60
CA GLU A 22 15.13 -6.48 -2.24
C GLU A 22 16.62 -6.78 -2.46
N GLN A 23 17.19 -6.33 -3.58
CA GLN A 23 18.63 -6.45 -3.85
C GLN A 23 19.46 -5.78 -2.75
N ARG A 24 19.06 -4.56 -2.35
CA ARG A 24 19.72 -3.82 -1.28
C ARG A 24 19.60 -4.51 0.09
N LEU A 25 18.44 -5.09 0.37
CA LEU A 25 18.20 -5.84 1.61
C LEU A 25 19.07 -7.09 1.69
N LEU A 26 19.34 -7.77 0.57
CA LEU A 26 20.23 -8.94 0.55
C LEU A 26 21.70 -8.61 0.87
N GLU A 27 22.14 -7.37 0.57
CA GLU A 27 23.49 -6.88 0.91
C GLU A 27 23.61 -6.59 2.42
N SER A 28 22.50 -6.26 3.08
CA SER A 28 22.44 -6.17 4.53
C SER A 28 22.14 -7.57 5.11
N SER A 29 22.84 -8.04 6.14
CA SER A 29 22.51 -9.33 6.78
C SER A 29 21.13 -9.36 7.48
N LEU A 30 20.31 -8.32 7.28
CA LEU A 30 18.92 -8.21 7.67
C LEU A 30 18.06 -8.86 6.57
N LYS A 31 17.76 -10.15 6.71
CA LYS A 31 16.67 -10.79 5.97
C LYS A 31 15.38 -10.68 6.79
N PRO A 32 14.57 -9.62 6.64
CA PRO A 32 13.26 -9.58 7.26
C PRO A 32 12.41 -10.72 6.70
N ARG A 33 11.58 -11.31 7.57
CA ARG A 33 10.65 -12.37 7.18
C ARG A 33 9.62 -11.79 6.20
N GLN A 34 9.68 -12.18 4.93
CA GLN A 34 8.62 -11.85 3.98
C GLN A 34 7.34 -12.63 4.30
N ARG A 35 6.40 -11.98 4.99
CA ARG A 35 5.02 -12.44 5.06
C ARG A 35 4.27 -11.80 3.91
N ARG A 36 3.64 -12.61 3.06
CA ARG A 36 2.66 -12.09 2.10
C ARG A 36 1.51 -11.48 2.91
N GLY A 37 1.43 -10.16 2.93
CA GLY A 37 0.27 -9.44 3.43
C GLY A 37 -0.93 -9.68 2.50
N GLU A 38 -2.14 -9.38 2.98
CA GLU A 38 -3.33 -9.39 2.12
C GLU A 38 -3.27 -8.28 1.07
N LEU A 39 -2.54 -7.18 1.35
CA LEU A 39 -2.26 -6.11 0.39
C LEU A 39 -0.79 -6.10 -0.04
N CYS A 40 -0.53 -5.91 -1.33
CA CYS A 40 0.81 -5.64 -1.87
C CYS A 40 1.22 -4.17 -1.67
N LEU A 41 2.49 -3.84 -1.98
CA LEU A 41 3.00 -2.48 -1.80
C LEU A 41 2.26 -1.47 -2.68
N SER A 42 1.99 -1.79 -3.95
CA SER A 42 1.31 -0.87 -4.87
C SER A 42 -0.11 -0.57 -4.41
N GLU A 43 -0.83 -1.57 -3.91
CA GLU A 43 -2.14 -1.38 -3.30
C GLU A 43 -2.09 -0.47 -2.06
N VAL A 44 -1.14 -0.70 -1.15
CA VAL A 44 -0.97 0.15 0.05
C VAL A 44 -0.62 1.59 -0.36
N MET A 45 0.33 1.74 -1.28
CA MET A 45 0.82 3.04 -1.72
C MET A 45 -0.28 3.85 -2.41
N ALA A 46 -1.11 3.21 -3.23
CA ALA A 46 -2.22 3.89 -3.89
C ALA A 46 -3.29 4.37 -2.90
N ILE A 47 -3.62 3.59 -1.87
CA ILE A 47 -4.54 4.03 -0.81
C ILE A 47 -3.94 5.22 -0.04
N VAL A 48 -2.64 5.17 0.29
CA VAL A 48 -1.95 6.26 1.01
C VAL A 48 -1.92 7.54 0.18
N VAL A 49 -1.58 7.45 -1.11
CA VAL A 49 -1.61 8.60 -2.03
C VAL A 49 -3.03 9.17 -2.13
N GLY A 50 -4.04 8.32 -2.19
CA GLY A 50 -5.45 8.72 -2.18
C GLY A 50 -5.87 9.55 -0.96
N PHE A 51 -5.26 9.33 0.21
CA PHE A 51 -5.54 10.15 1.39
C PHE A 51 -5.10 11.61 1.28
N HIS A 52 -4.20 11.92 0.35
CA HIS A 52 -3.75 13.29 0.11
C HIS A 52 -4.64 14.05 -0.87
N LEU A 53 -5.68 13.42 -1.43
CA LEU A 53 -6.62 14.09 -2.30
C LEU A 53 -7.42 15.17 -1.55
N PRO A 54 -7.71 16.32 -2.18
CA PRO A 54 -8.46 17.40 -1.54
C PRO A 54 -9.83 16.94 -1.06
N GLY A 55 -10.17 17.25 0.20
CA GLY A 55 -11.48 16.92 0.79
C GLY A 55 -11.61 15.48 1.27
N CYS A 56 -10.60 14.63 1.06
CA CYS A 56 -10.61 13.25 1.52
C CYS A 56 -10.17 13.17 2.98
N ARG A 57 -11.11 12.88 3.89
CA ARG A 57 -10.74 12.42 5.23
C ARG A 57 -10.30 10.97 5.14
N THR A 58 -9.12 10.62 5.64
CA THR A 58 -8.49 9.28 5.56
C THR A 58 -9.47 8.12 5.71
N LYS A 59 -10.22 8.09 6.81
CA LYS A 59 -11.21 7.04 7.09
C LYS A 59 -12.41 7.08 6.15
N ASP A 60 -12.87 8.27 5.80
CA ASP A 60 -14.03 8.46 4.92
C ASP A 60 -13.71 8.00 3.49
N TYR A 61 -12.55 8.40 2.96
CA TYR A 61 -12.03 7.94 1.68
C TYR A 61 -11.91 6.40 1.65
N TYR A 62 -11.30 5.80 2.68
CA TYR A 62 -11.16 4.35 2.73
C TYR A 62 -12.51 3.62 2.69
N LEU A 63 -13.48 4.07 3.49
CA LEU A 63 -14.76 3.37 3.64
C LEU A 63 -15.73 3.65 2.50
N ASN A 64 -15.73 4.85 1.93
CA ASN A 64 -16.73 5.27 0.94
C ASN A 64 -16.21 5.21 -0.50
N GLN A 65 -14.90 5.34 -0.71
CA GLN A 65 -14.30 5.27 -2.03
C GLN A 65 -13.63 3.92 -2.26
N VAL A 66 -12.61 3.59 -1.48
CA VAL A 66 -11.81 2.37 -1.68
C VAL A 66 -12.68 1.11 -1.51
N LEU A 67 -13.35 0.99 -0.37
CA LEU A 67 -14.13 -0.21 -0.04
C LEU A 67 -15.38 -0.40 -0.92
N ARG A 68 -15.99 0.68 -1.40
CA ARG A 68 -17.25 0.62 -2.17
C ARG A 68 -17.04 0.62 -3.67
N ASN A 69 -16.18 1.49 -4.18
CA ASN A 69 -16.09 1.77 -5.61
C ASN A 69 -14.85 1.11 -6.24
N GLU A 70 -13.78 0.95 -5.47
CA GLU A 70 -12.48 0.51 -6.01
C GLU A 70 -12.11 -0.91 -5.58
N ARG A 71 -12.96 -1.58 -4.79
CA ARG A 71 -12.74 -2.95 -4.33
C ARG A 71 -12.36 -3.97 -5.42
N PRO A 72 -12.87 -3.89 -6.67
CA PRO A 72 -12.40 -4.78 -7.74
C PRO A 72 -10.89 -4.67 -8.06
N TYR A 73 -10.29 -3.51 -7.77
CA TYR A 73 -8.85 -3.26 -7.95
C TYR A 73 -8.02 -3.70 -6.73
N PHE A 74 -8.67 -4.05 -5.62
CA PHE A 74 -8.04 -4.46 -4.36
C PHE A 74 -8.59 -5.82 -3.90
N PRO A 75 -8.24 -6.93 -4.56
CA PRO A 75 -8.78 -8.26 -4.23
C PRO A 75 -8.47 -8.69 -2.79
N GLY A 76 -7.39 -8.19 -2.18
CA GLY A 76 -7.00 -8.45 -0.80
C GLY A 76 -7.35 -7.34 0.19
N LEU A 77 -8.31 -6.46 -0.14
CA LEU A 77 -8.65 -5.31 0.70
C LEU A 77 -9.07 -5.71 2.13
N VAL A 78 -8.41 -5.09 3.10
CA VAL A 78 -8.64 -5.32 4.53
C VAL A 78 -9.58 -4.29 5.15
N SER A 79 -10.01 -4.49 6.40
CA SER A 79 -10.75 -3.46 7.13
C SER A 79 -9.88 -2.21 7.38
N TYR A 80 -10.50 -1.03 7.53
CA TYR A 80 -9.75 0.21 7.82
C TYR A 80 -8.83 0.08 9.04
N ASN A 81 -9.31 -0.54 10.13
CA ASN A 81 -8.50 -0.75 11.33
C ASN A 81 -7.31 -1.66 11.03
N ARG A 82 -7.54 -2.74 10.27
CA ARG A 82 -6.46 -3.64 9.85
C ARG A 82 -5.44 -2.93 8.97
N PHE A 83 -5.91 -2.05 8.07
CA PHE A 83 -5.03 -1.22 7.24
C PHE A 83 -4.15 -0.28 8.08
N VAL A 84 -4.73 0.38 9.08
CA VAL A 84 -3.96 1.24 10.01
C VAL A 84 -2.93 0.42 10.80
N GLU A 85 -3.30 -0.77 11.28
CA GLU A 85 -2.37 -1.68 11.95
C GLU A 85 -1.22 -2.09 11.02
N LEU A 86 -1.48 -2.34 9.73
CA LEU A 86 -0.44 -2.67 8.74
C LEU A 86 0.54 -1.50 8.56
N LEU A 87 0.04 -0.26 8.45
CA LEU A 87 0.89 0.93 8.37
C LEU A 87 1.76 1.13 9.61
N GLN A 88 1.24 0.81 10.80
CA GLN A 88 1.96 0.95 12.07
C GLN A 88 2.91 -0.24 12.34
N GLY A 89 2.51 -1.45 11.97
CA GLY A 89 3.25 -2.69 12.20
C GLY A 89 4.51 -2.82 11.33
N ASN A 90 4.52 -2.22 10.14
CA ASN A 90 5.72 -2.14 9.30
C ASN A 90 6.81 -1.22 9.88
N ALA A 91 6.47 -0.29 10.77
CA ALA A 91 7.46 0.52 11.50
C ALA A 91 8.14 -0.24 12.65
N GLY A 92 7.61 -1.43 13.03
CA GLY A 92 8.10 -2.23 14.15
C GLY A 92 9.20 -3.26 13.80
N ALA A 93 9.58 -3.40 12.52
CA ALA A 93 10.62 -4.33 12.07
C ALA A 93 12.04 -3.73 12.11
N VAL A 94 12.21 -2.54 12.69
CA VAL A 94 13.51 -1.90 12.97
C VAL A 94 13.68 -1.74 14.48
N ARG A 95 13.64 -2.87 15.20
CA ARG A 95 14.15 -2.99 16.56
C ARG A 95 14.96 -4.27 16.67
#